data_AF-A0A174EAC4-F1
#
_entry.id   AF-A0A174EAC4-F1
#
_cell.length_a   1.000
_cell.length_b   1.000
_cell.length_c   1.000
_cell.angle_alpha   90.00
_cell.angle_beta   90.00
_cell.angle_gamma   90.00
#
_symmetry.space_group_name_H-M   'P 1'
#
loop_
_entity.id
_entity.type
_entity.pdbx_description
1 polymer ?
#
loop_
_entity_poly.entity_id
_entity_poly.type
_entity_poly.pdbx_seq_one_letter_code
_entity_poly.pdbx_strand_id
1 'polypeptide(L)'
;MMQAYTDEMYYINDYLNGRKPVITSGFLFYAQSASQVIDRYTFSRLKNAAEIPEAVQMCCCELSEAEYRREKQQKESGGKTSEKIGTYSVSFGSAQEFAAAISREQRGIVMKWLADTGLCYQGV
;
A
#
# COMPACT_ATOMS: atom_id res chain seq x y z
N MET A 1 4.60 19.87 2.26
CA MET A 1 5.13 18.68 2.95
C MET A 1 4.16 17.54 2.70
N MET A 2 4.62 16.40 2.21
CA MET A 2 3.75 15.25 1.98
C MET A 2 3.66 14.47 3.29
N GLN A 3 2.64 14.76 4.09
CA GLN A 3 2.38 14.04 5.33
C GLN A 3 1.70 12.71 4.99
N ALA A 4 2.20 11.62 5.58
CA ALA A 4 1.49 10.35 5.55
C ALA A 4 0.22 10.46 6.42
N TYR A 5 -0.82 9.71 6.07
CA TYR A 5 -2.06 9.65 6.87
C TYR A 5 -1.88 8.90 8.21
N THR A 6 -0.79 8.18 8.36
CA THR A 6 -0.47 7.40 9.57
C THR A 6 1.01 7.53 9.91
N ASP A 7 1.31 7.34 11.19
CA ASP A 7 2.67 7.34 11.72
C ASP A 7 3.09 5.94 12.19
N GLU A 8 4.40 5.76 12.38
CA GLU A 8 4.96 4.51 12.90
C GLU A 8 4.42 4.18 14.31
N MET A 9 4.13 5.21 15.12
CA MET A 9 3.54 5.03 16.45
C MET A 9 2.16 4.36 16.37
N TYR A 10 1.30 4.81 15.44
CA TYR A 10 -0.02 4.24 15.25
C TYR A 10 0.06 2.82 14.66
N TYR A 11 0.99 2.60 13.72
CA TYR A 11 1.26 1.26 13.19
C TYR A 11 1.63 0.26 14.30
N ILE A 12 2.49 0.67 15.23
CA ILE A 12 2.99 -0.21 16.30
C ILE A 12 1.98 -0.41 17.42
N ASN A 13 1.33 0.66 17.87
CA ASN A 13 0.46 0.60 19.04
C ASN A 13 -0.95 0.09 18.69
N ASP A 14 -1.58 0.68 17.68
CA ASP A 14 -2.98 0.41 17.34
C ASP A 14 -3.12 -0.73 16.33
N TYR A 15 -2.40 -0.67 15.21
CA TYR A 15 -2.56 -1.63 14.12
C TYR A 15 -1.93 -3.01 14.45
N LEU A 16 -0.69 -3.03 14.93
CA LEU A 16 -0.02 -4.30 15.27
C LEU A 16 -0.56 -4.90 16.56
N ASN A 17 -1.01 -4.08 17.51
CA ASN A 17 -1.58 -4.50 18.79
C ASN A 17 -0.80 -5.67 19.44
N GLY A 18 0.54 -5.53 19.49
CA GLY A 18 1.47 -6.53 20.04
C GLY A 18 2.00 -7.58 19.04
N ARG A 19 1.61 -7.52 17.75
CA ARG A 19 2.21 -8.36 16.70
C ARG A 19 3.59 -7.85 16.27
N LYS A 20 4.39 -8.74 15.70
CA LYS A 20 5.71 -8.37 15.16
C LYS A 20 5.55 -7.44 13.94
N PRO A 21 6.25 -6.30 13.91
CA PRO A 21 6.20 -5.41 12.76
C PRO A 21 6.77 -6.09 11.52
N VAL A 22 6.01 -6.05 10.44
CA VAL A 22 6.47 -6.53 9.13
C VAL A 22 7.51 -5.56 8.57
N ILE A 23 7.27 -4.26 8.74
CA ILE A 23 8.21 -3.21 8.36
C ILE A 23 9.07 -2.87 9.57
N THR A 24 10.33 -3.29 9.56
CA THR A 24 11.25 -3.09 10.70
C THR A 24 11.97 -1.74 10.63
N SER A 25 12.04 -1.10 9.46
CA SER A 25 12.66 0.21 9.27
C SER A 25 12.12 0.89 8.02
N GLY A 26 11.93 2.20 8.07
CA GLY A 26 11.47 2.99 6.92
C GLY A 26 9.96 2.97 6.69
N PHE A 27 9.16 2.68 7.73
CA PHE A 27 7.69 2.70 7.62
C PHE A 27 7.16 4.00 7.02
N LEU A 28 7.73 5.14 7.41
CA LEU A 28 7.33 6.45 6.91
C LEU A 28 7.39 6.57 5.37
N PHE A 29 8.39 5.93 4.74
CA PHE A 29 8.54 5.94 3.29
C PHE A 29 7.39 5.19 2.60
N TYR A 30 7.07 4.00 3.10
CA TYR A 30 5.95 3.20 2.61
C TYR A 30 4.61 3.87 2.91
N ALA A 31 4.47 4.49 4.08
CA ALA A 31 3.28 5.23 4.48
C ALA A 31 3.02 6.44 3.58
N GLN A 32 4.06 7.14 3.12
CA GLN A 32 3.93 8.21 2.13
C GLN A 32 3.42 7.69 0.79
N SER A 33 3.98 6.58 0.28
CA SER A 33 3.51 5.91 -0.95
C SER A 33 2.04 5.48 -0.81
N ALA A 34 1.71 4.79 0.28
CA ALA A 34 0.35 4.34 0.58
C ALA A 34 -0.63 5.52 0.66
N SER A 35 -0.22 6.64 1.27
CA SER A 35 -1.06 7.84 1.36
C SER A 35 -1.37 8.43 -0.02
N GLN A 36 -0.39 8.46 -0.93
CA GLN A 36 -0.63 8.90 -2.32
C GLN A 36 -1.64 8.00 -3.05
N VAL A 37 -1.54 6.68 -2.83
CA VAL A 37 -2.46 5.71 -3.41
C VAL A 37 -3.87 5.96 -2.88
N ILE A 38 -4.03 6.09 -1.56
CA ILE A 38 -5.33 6.40 -0.94
C ILE A 38 -5.89 7.71 -1.50
N ASP A 39 -5.10 8.78 -1.53
CA ASP A 39 -5.50 10.08 -2.09
C ASP A 39 -6.09 9.94 -3.49
N ARG A 40 -5.46 9.13 -4.34
CA ARG A 40 -5.89 8.86 -5.71
C ARG A 40 -7.25 8.15 -5.77
N TYR A 41 -7.52 7.24 -4.83
CA TYR A 41 -8.79 6.53 -4.75
C TYR A 41 -9.90 7.33 -4.03
N THR A 42 -9.53 8.20 -3.10
CA THR A 42 -10.48 9.06 -2.36
C THR A 42 -10.66 10.45 -3.00
N PHE A 43 -10.10 10.67 -4.19
CA PHE A 43 -10.14 11.94 -4.93
C PHE A 43 -9.66 13.14 -4.10
N SER A 44 -8.64 12.95 -3.27
CA SER A 44 -8.13 13.96 -2.32
C SER A 44 -9.19 14.60 -1.41
N ARG A 45 -10.33 13.93 -1.16
CA ARG A 45 -11.32 14.37 -0.16
C ARG A 45 -10.74 14.45 1.24
N LEU A 46 -9.79 13.57 1.54
CA LEU A 46 -9.10 13.51 2.82
C LEU A 46 -8.21 14.73 3.10
N LYS A 47 -7.72 15.45 2.06
CA LYS A 47 -6.94 16.67 2.26
C LYS A 47 -7.74 17.83 2.86
N ASN A 48 -9.07 17.79 2.69
CA ASN A 48 -9.98 18.76 3.27
C ASN A 48 -10.71 18.21 4.51
N ALA A 49 -10.46 16.95 4.88
CA ALA A 49 -11.04 16.37 6.08
C ALA A 49 -10.28 16.89 7.31
N ALA A 50 -11.02 17.41 8.29
CA ALA A 50 -10.44 17.91 9.54
C ALA A 50 -9.84 16.76 10.39
N GLU A 51 -10.38 15.56 10.22
CA GLU A 51 -9.94 14.35 10.92
C GLU A 51 -9.82 13.20 9.93
N ILE A 52 -8.69 12.48 10.01
CA ILE A 52 -8.45 11.30 9.19
C ILE A 52 -9.16 10.11 9.87
N PRO A 53 -10.09 9.42 9.20
CA PRO A 53 -10.75 8.26 9.76
C PRO A 53 -9.76 7.17 10.13
N GLU A 54 -10.04 6.44 11.21
CA GLU A 54 -9.26 5.27 11.63
C GLU A 54 -9.09 4.26 10.47
N ALA A 55 -10.15 4.03 9.70
CA ALA A 55 -10.13 3.16 8.52
C ALA A 55 -9.06 3.57 7.47
N VAL A 56 -8.79 4.88 7.32
CA VAL A 56 -7.73 5.38 6.42
C VAL A 56 -6.35 5.04 6.99
N GLN A 57 -6.17 5.23 8.29
CA GLN A 57 -4.90 4.92 8.96
C GLN A 57 -4.59 3.41 8.88
N MET A 58 -5.60 2.57 9.12
CA MET A 58 -5.51 1.11 8.95
C MET A 58 -5.22 0.71 7.50
N CYS A 59 -5.91 1.32 6.53
CA CYS A 59 -5.66 1.09 5.12
C CYS A 59 -4.21 1.46 4.72
N CYS A 60 -3.68 2.56 5.27
CA CYS A 60 -2.33 3.03 5.01
C CYS A 60 -1.29 2.04 5.57
N CYS A 61 -1.55 1.49 6.77
CA CYS A 61 -0.72 0.44 7.36
C CYS A 61 -0.71 -0.83 6.49
N GLU A 62 -1.89 -1.33 6.09
CA GLU A 62 -2.00 -2.56 5.28
C GLU A 62 -1.38 -2.40 3.88
N LEU A 63 -1.56 -1.24 3.23
CA LEU A 63 -0.89 -0.91 1.96
C LEU A 63 0.63 -0.87 2.10
N SER A 64 1.13 -0.26 3.17
CA SER A 64 2.56 -0.18 3.44
C SER A 64 3.16 -1.58 3.60
N GLU A 65 2.50 -2.45 4.37
CA GLU A 65 2.94 -3.84 4.53
C GLU A 65 2.90 -4.62 3.22
N ALA A 66 1.90 -4.38 2.37
CA ALA A 66 1.80 -5.01 1.06
C ALA A 66 2.95 -4.58 0.15
N GLU A 67 3.26 -3.28 0.07
CA GLU A 67 4.42 -2.74 -0.67
C GLU A 67 5.73 -3.37 -0.18
N TYR A 68 5.95 -3.40 1.13
CA TYR A 68 7.16 -3.98 1.72
C TYR A 68 7.29 -5.48 1.44
N ARG A 69 6.21 -6.26 1.59
CA ARG A 69 6.19 -7.69 1.27
C ARG A 69 6.52 -7.93 -0.19
N ARG A 70 6.00 -7.09 -1.09
CA ARG A 70 6.25 -7.18 -2.53
C ARG A 70 7.72 -6.89 -2.85
N GLU A 71 8.27 -5.82 -2.29
CA GLU A 71 9.68 -5.47 -2.47
C GLU A 71 10.61 -6.57 -1.93
N LYS A 72 10.27 -7.14 -0.76
CA LYS A 72 10.99 -8.26 -0.18
C LYS A 72 10.90 -9.51 -1.07
N GLN A 73 9.72 -9.87 -1.55
CA GLN A 73 9.53 -10.97 -2.51
C GLN A 73 10.30 -10.75 -3.80
N GLN A 74 10.37 -9.52 -4.32
CA GLN A 74 11.13 -9.19 -5.51
C GLN A 74 12.65 -9.34 -5.26
N LYS A 75 13.15 -8.89 -4.11
CA LYS A 75 14.55 -9.10 -3.69
C LYS A 75 14.88 -10.59 -3.52
N GLU A 76 14.01 -11.35 -2.86
CA GLU A 76 14.19 -12.80 -2.65
C GLU A 76 14.09 -13.59 -3.96
N SER A 77 13.19 -13.21 -4.85
CA SER A 77 13.07 -13.79 -6.20
C SER A 77 14.25 -13.40 -7.08
N GLY A 78 14.80 -12.19 -6.93
CA GLY A 78 16.03 -11.77 -7.58
C GLY A 78 17.24 -12.64 -7.21
N GLY A 79 17.28 -13.19 -5.99
CA GLY A 79 18.32 -14.14 -5.55
C GLY A 79 18.08 -15.59 -5.94
N LYS A 80 16.82 -16.06 -5.96
CA LYS A 80 16.48 -17.46 -6.32
C LYS A 80 16.36 -17.74 -7.81
N THR A 81 16.37 -16.69 -8.65
CA THR A 81 16.28 -16.87 -10.11
C THR A 81 17.62 -16.65 -10.80
N SER A 82 18.75 -16.87 -10.12
CA SER A 82 20.06 -16.85 -10.76
C SER A 82 20.37 -18.10 -11.60
N GLU A 83 19.52 -19.13 -11.59
CA GLU A 83 19.72 -20.35 -12.39
C GLU A 83 18.65 -20.56 -13.48
N LYS A 84 17.62 -19.70 -13.58
CA LYS A 84 16.57 -19.78 -14.62
C LYS A 84 16.03 -18.43 -15.12
N ILE A 85 16.85 -17.38 -15.21
CA ILE A 85 16.54 -16.23 -16.10
C ILE A 85 17.60 -16.17 -17.20
N GLY A 86 17.76 -17.28 -17.90
CA GLY A 86 18.17 -17.21 -19.29
C GLY A 86 16.97 -16.75 -20.09
N THR A 87 17.03 -15.53 -20.63
CA THR A 87 16.15 -15.13 -21.75
C THR A 87 14.66 -15.01 -21.41
N TYR A 88 14.29 -14.20 -20.43
CA TYR A 88 12.96 -13.56 -20.51
C TYR A 88 13.16 -12.11 -20.93
N SER A 89 13.18 -11.90 -22.25
CA SER A 89 12.81 -10.62 -22.82
C SER A 89 11.53 -10.18 -22.10
N VAL A 90 11.62 -9.14 -21.29
CA VAL A 90 10.46 -8.50 -20.65
C VAL A 90 9.64 -7.87 -21.77
N SER A 91 8.88 -8.70 -22.48
CA SER A 91 7.83 -8.24 -23.37
C SER A 91 6.97 -7.29 -22.55
N PHE A 92 6.70 -6.09 -23.08
CA PHE A 92 5.90 -5.05 -22.44
C PHE A 92 4.62 -5.58 -21.76
N GLY A 93 4.06 -6.69 -22.25
CA GLY A 93 2.95 -7.42 -21.62
C GLY A 93 3.19 -7.81 -20.14
N SER A 94 4.33 -8.40 -19.78
CA SER A 94 4.54 -8.88 -18.41
C SER A 94 4.74 -7.74 -17.39
N ALA A 95 5.34 -6.63 -17.82
CA ALA A 95 5.45 -5.43 -16.98
C ALA A 95 4.08 -4.77 -16.74
N GLN A 96 3.24 -4.76 -17.77
CA GLN A 96 1.89 -4.20 -17.71
C GLN A 96 0.95 -5.08 -16.87
N GLU A 97 1.07 -6.41 -16.97
CA GLU A 97 0.38 -7.37 -16.11
C GLU A 97 0.80 -7.22 -14.64
N PHE A 98 2.09 -7.05 -14.38
CA PHE A 98 2.60 -6.83 -13.02
C PHE A 98 2.08 -5.51 -12.42
N ALA A 99 2.13 -4.41 -13.18
CA ALA A 99 1.56 -3.13 -12.76
C ALA A 99 0.03 -3.22 -12.53
N ALA A 100 -0.68 -3.97 -13.37
CA ALA A 100 -2.11 -4.21 -13.20
C ALA A 100 -2.40 -5.05 -11.95
N ALA A 101 -1.58 -6.06 -11.63
CA ALA A 101 -1.71 -6.86 -10.42
C ALA A 101 -1.49 -6.00 -9.16
N ILE A 102 -0.48 -5.13 -9.15
CA ILE A 102 -0.26 -4.17 -8.05
C ILE A 102 -1.47 -3.27 -7.89
N SER A 103 -1.95 -2.69 -9.00
CA SER A 103 -3.10 -1.78 -8.98
C SER A 103 -4.36 -2.47 -8.44
N ARG A 104 -4.58 -3.74 -8.80
CA ARG A 104 -5.70 -4.55 -8.31
C ARG A 104 -5.58 -4.85 -6.82
N GLU A 105 -4.39 -5.19 -6.33
CA GLU A 105 -4.18 -5.46 -4.92
C GLU A 105 -4.35 -4.19 -4.08
N GLN A 106 -3.75 -3.08 -4.51
CA GLN A 106 -3.94 -1.77 -3.88
C GLN A 106 -5.43 -1.40 -3.82
N ARG A 107 -6.15 -1.55 -4.94
CA ARG A 107 -7.59 -1.32 -4.98
C ARG A 107 -8.35 -2.25 -4.04
N GLY A 108 -7.95 -3.52 -3.94
CA GLY A 108 -8.56 -4.50 -3.04
C GLY A 108 -8.43 -4.08 -1.57
N ILE A 109 -7.23 -3.66 -1.16
CA ILE A 109 -6.96 -3.16 0.20
C ILE A 109 -7.77 -1.89 0.46
N VAL A 110 -7.71 -0.92 -0.45
CA VAL A 110 -8.47 0.33 -0.35
C VAL A 110 -9.96 0.03 -0.21
N MET A 111 -10.54 -0.79 -1.08
CA MET A 111 -11.96 -1.12 -1.03
C MET A 111 -12.33 -1.88 0.25
N LYS A 112 -11.46 -2.77 0.76
CA LYS A 112 -11.72 -3.49 2.02
C LYS A 112 -11.94 -2.55 3.20
N TRP A 113 -11.20 -1.44 3.27
CA TRP A 113 -11.29 -0.49 4.39
C TRP A 113 -12.20 0.71 4.10
N LEU A 114 -12.18 1.22 2.87
CA LEU A 114 -12.86 2.47 2.49
C LEU A 114 -14.22 2.25 1.81
N ALA A 115 -14.58 1.03 1.39
CA ALA A 115 -15.88 0.82 0.75
C ALA A 115 -17.04 1.12 1.70
N ASP A 116 -16.93 0.75 2.97
CA ASP A 116 -17.99 0.95 3.97
C ASP A 116 -18.10 2.41 4.43
N THR A 117 -16.99 3.16 4.38
CA THR A 117 -16.96 4.56 4.82
C THR A 117 -17.69 5.55 3.91
N GLY A 118 -18.22 5.12 2.76
CA GLY A 118 -18.85 6.00 1.78
C GLY A 118 -17.87 6.94 1.04
N LEU A 119 -16.61 7.01 1.45
CA LEU A 119 -15.56 7.83 0.82
C LEU A 119 -15.30 7.43 -0.64
N CYS A 120 -15.45 6.15 -0.95
CA CYS A 120 -15.29 5.60 -2.30
C CYS A 120 -16.54 5.74 -3.19
N TYR A 121 -17.69 6.16 -2.64
CA TYR A 121 -18.88 6.42 -3.44
C TYR A 121 -18.82 7.86 -3.97
N GLN A 122 -18.88 8.03 -5.29
CA GLN A 122 -19.39 9.27 -5.87
C GLN A 122 -20.88 9.25 -5.57
N GLY A 123 -21.33 10.14 -4.68
CA GLY A 123 -22.75 10.31 -4.38
C GLY A 123 -23.56 10.42 -5.67
N VAL A 124 -24.75 9.81 -5.65
CA VAL A 124 -25.83 10.07 -6.60
C VAL A 124 -26.39 11.48 -6.41
#